data_AF-A0A5C8LZA7-F1
#
_entry.id   AF-A0A5C8LZA7-F1
#
_cell.length_a   1.000
_cell.length_b   1.000
_cell.length_c   1.000
_cell.angle_alpha   90.00
_cell.angle_beta   90.00
_cell.angle_gamma   90.00
#
_symmetry.space_group_name_H-M   'P 1'
#
loop_
_entity.id
_entity.type
_entity.pdbx_description
1 polymer ?
#
loop_
_entity_poly.entity_id
_entity_poly.type
_entity_poly.pdbx_seq_one_letter_code
_entity_poly.pdbx_strand_id
1 'polypeptide(L)' 'MAERFYESLEYVEINGQFVRAHDLKYEVVDEVLHFFLSLDVPLMKERPIGTKMLHIKKE' A
#
# COMPACT_ATOMS: atom_id res chain seq x y z
N MET A 1 -0.80 24.50 12.73
CA MET A 1 0.47 23.81 12.33
C MET A 1 0.28 22.30 12.30
N ALA A 2 -0.36 21.71 13.32
CA ALA A 2 -0.72 20.29 13.32
C ALA A 2 -1.68 19.91 12.17
N GLU A 3 -2.59 20.80 11.74
CA GLU A 3 -3.53 20.50 10.65
C GLU A 3 -2.85 20.10 9.33
N ARG A 4 -1.70 20.70 9.00
CA ARG A 4 -0.97 20.37 7.77
C ARG A 4 -0.48 18.93 7.72
N PHE A 5 -0.15 18.35 8.88
CA PHE A 5 0.25 16.95 8.98
C PHE A 5 -0.95 16.04 8.70
N TYR A 6 -2.12 16.39 9.22
CA TYR A 6 -3.36 15.65 8.94
C TYR A 6 -3.75 15.74 7.46
N GLU A 7 -3.67 16.92 6.85
CA GLU A 7 -3.93 17.10 5.40
C GLU A 7 -3.00 16.22 4.54
N SER A 8 -1.70 16.17 4.87
CA SER A 8 -0.76 15.34 4.13
C SER A 8 -1.00 13.84 4.26
N LEU A 9 -1.67 13.41 5.35
CA LEU A 9 -1.99 12.01 5.60
C LEU A 9 -3.34 11.59 5.02
N GLU A 10 -4.17 12.54 4.53
CA GLU A 10 -5.45 12.21 3.88
C GLU A 10 -5.26 11.51 2.53
N TYR A 11 -4.20 11.84 1.79
CA TYR A 11 -3.92 11.29 0.46
C TYR A 11 -2.49 10.77 0.39
N VAL A 12 -2.34 9.47 0.12
CA VAL A 12 -1.05 8.81 -0.02
C VAL A 12 -0.85 8.41 -1.48
N GLU A 13 0.29 8.75 -2.05
CA GLU A 13 0.65 8.34 -3.40
C GLU A 13 1.23 6.92 -3.39
N ILE A 14 0.59 6.00 -4.13
CA ILE A 14 1.01 4.61 -4.28
C ILE A 14 0.99 4.26 -5.76
N ASN A 15 2.14 3.85 -6.31
CA ASN A 15 2.31 3.51 -7.73
C ASN A 15 1.79 4.60 -8.69
N GLY A 16 1.96 5.88 -8.33
CA GLY A 16 1.50 7.04 -9.12
C GLY A 16 -0.01 7.31 -9.02
N GLN A 17 -0.74 6.63 -8.13
CA GLN A 17 -2.15 6.90 -7.83
C GLN A 17 -2.31 7.45 -6.42
N PHE A 18 -3.10 8.50 -6.27
CA PHE A 18 -3.48 9.01 -4.95
C PHE A 18 -4.62 8.18 -4.37
N VAL A 19 -4.36 7.54 -3.24
CA VAL A 19 -5.34 6.77 -2.48
C VAL A 19 -5.69 7.55 -1.23
N ARG A 20 -7.00 7.69 -0.96
CA ARG A 20 -7.48 8.34 0.24
C ARG A 20 -7.27 7.41 1.44
N ALA A 21 -6.65 7.94 2.49
CA ALA A 21 -6.52 7.26 3.76
C ALA A 21 -7.83 7.38 4.56
N HIS A 22 -8.14 6.32 5.29
CA HIS A 22 -9.28 6.24 6.21
C HIS A 22 -8.78 5.82 7.61
N ASP A 23 -9.60 6.04 8.64
CA ASP A 23 -9.28 5.70 10.04
C ASP A 23 -7.92 6.24 10.53
N LEU A 24 -7.65 7.54 10.32
CA LEU A 24 -6.46 8.18 10.88
C LEU A 24 -6.50 8.13 12.42
N LYS A 25 -5.52 7.43 12.99
CA LYS A 25 -5.29 7.38 14.44
C LYS A 25 -3.86 7.79 14.74
N TYR A 26 -3.64 8.39 15.89
CA TYR A 26 -2.31 8.69 16.37
C TYR A 26 -2.16 8.28 17.83
N GLU A 27 -0.97 7.84 18.19
CA GLU A 27 -0.60 7.50 19.56
C GLU A 27 0.80 8.04 19.86
N VAL A 28 1.00 8.56 21.08
CA VAL A 28 2.32 9.00 21.55
C VAL A 28 2.83 7.98 22.56
N VAL A 29 3.91 7.30 22.20
CA VAL A 29 4.55 6.26 23.03
C VAL A 29 6.04 6.56 23.09
N ASP A 30 6.62 6.60 24.29
CA ASP A 30 8.06 6.89 24.51
C ASP A 30 8.55 8.15 23.78
N GLU A 31 7.75 9.23 23.83
CA GLU A 31 8.00 10.51 23.14
C GLU A 31 7.99 10.41 21.60
N VAL A 32 7.60 9.27 21.03
CA VAL A 32 7.46 9.05 19.58
C VAL A 32 5.98 9.12 19.18
N LEU A 33 5.69 10.00 18.22
CA LEU A 33 4.37 10.15 17.61
C LEU A 33 4.19 9.13 16.48
N HIS A 34 3.30 8.16 16.70
CA HIS A 34 2.94 7.13 15.73
C HIS A 34 1.65 7.53 15.02
N PHE A 35 1.63 7.36 13.70
CA PHE A 35 0.44 7.55 12.87
C PHE A 35 0.02 6.22 12.27
N PHE A 36 -1.25 5.89 12.42
CA PHE A 36 -1.87 4.71 11.84
C PHE A 36 -2.94 5.17 10.86
N LEU A 37 -2.89 4.60 9.65
CA LEU A 37 -3.79 4.94 8.56
C LEU A 37 -4.13 3.67 7.77
N SER A 38 -5.38 3.59 7.32
CA SER A 38 -5.90 2.49 6.52
C SER A 38 -5.99 2.94 5.06
N LEU A 39 -5.52 2.09 4.13
CA LEU A 39 -5.52 2.38 2.69
C LEU A 39 -6.08 1.20 1.91
N ASP A 40 -7.04 1.47 1.03
CA ASP A 40 -7.59 0.47 0.11
C ASP A 40 -6.73 0.42 -1.16
N VAL A 41 -5.74 -0.47 -1.16
CA VAL A 41 -4.77 -0.60 -2.27
C VAL A 41 -4.90 -1.95 -2.97
N PRO A 42 -5.02 -1.98 -4.31
CA PRO A 42 -4.99 -3.22 -5.06
C PRO A 42 -3.54 -3.75 -5.10
N LEU A 43 -3.25 -4.77 -4.30
CA LEU A 43 -1.96 -5.46 -4.33
C LEU A 43 -1.94 -6.52 -5.43
N MET A 44 -1.20 -6.27 -6.51
CA MET A 44 -0.86 -7.32 -7.47
C MET A 44 0.36 -8.09 -6.97
N LYS A 45 0.15 -9.35 -6.61
CA LYS A 45 1.26 -10.28 -6.36
C LYS A 45 1.74 -10.82 -7.70
N GLU A 46 3.01 -10.62 -8.03
CA GLU A 46 3.62 -11.24 -9.21
C GLU A 46 3.44 -12.76 -9.11
N ARG A 47 2.84 -13.37 -10.14
CA ARG A 47 2.75 -14.83 -10.19
C ARG A 47 4.16 -15.37 -10.43
N PRO A 48 4.62 -16.37 -9.64
CA PRO A 48 5.83 -17.09 -10.01
C PRO A 48 5.64 -17.66 -11.41
N ILE A 49 6.68 -17.56 -12.25
CA ILE A 49 6.68 -18.10 -13.61
C ILE A 49 6.32 -19.58 -13.52
N GLY A 50 5.07 -19.91 -13.85
CA GLY A 50 4.63 -21.28 -14.00
C GLY A 50 5.37 -21.84 -15.20
N THR A 51 6.16 -22.89 -14.98
CA THR A 51 6.84 -23.65 -16.03
C THR A 51 5.82 -24.02 -17.10
N LYS A 52 5.85 -23.35 -18.26
CA LYS A 52 5.07 -23.77 -19.41
C LYS A 52 5.55 -25.17 -19.78
N MET A 53 4.69 -26.19 -19.62
CA MET A 53 5.00 -27.53 -20.13
C MET A 53 5.17 -27.41 -21.64
N LEU A 54 6.40 -27.63 -22.11
CA LEU A 54 6.71 -27.75 -23.53
C LEU A 54 5.93 -28.96 -24.06
N HIS A 55 4.98 -28.72 -24.95
CA HIS A 55 4.38 -29.80 -25.72
C HIS A 55 5.47 -30.40 -26.60
N ILE A 56 6.00 -31.57 -26.20
CA ILE A 56 6.79 -32.39 -27.10
C ILE A 56 5.83 -32.85 -28.19
N LYS A 57 5.96 -32.30 -29.41
CA LYS A 57 5.37 -32.89 -30.60
C LYS A 57 6.03 -34.26 -30.79
N LYS A 58 5.25 -35.33 -30.62
CA LYS A 58 5.63 -36.65 -31.10
C LYS A 58 5.32 -36.70 -32.60
N GLU A 59 6.36 -37.03 -33.39
CA GLU A 59 6.25 -37.49 -34.78
C GLU A 59 5.52 -38.84 -34.86
#